data_AF-A0A1G7KGD1-F1
#
_entry.id   AF-A0A1G7KGD1-F1
#
_cell.length_a   1.000
_cell.length_b   1.000
_cell.length_c   1.000
_cell.angle_alpha   90.00
_cell.angle_beta   90.00
_cell.angle_gamma   90.00
#
_symmetry.space_group_name_H-M   'P 1'
#
loop_
_entity.id
_entity.type
_entity.pdbx_description
1 polymer ?
#
loop_
_entity_poly.entity_id
_entity_poly.type
_entity_poly.pdbx_seq_one_letter_code
_entity_poly.pdbx_strand_id
1 'polypeptide(L)'
;MEYQLNHADYQVPNKIKHSGPGIASFIVVLTSILGYIAAFVIISTIVVGVMDQSSDAIIENLEQHSGIIGGGLLFIISGILNLIALILGIIGLATRSRKKVFAILGTILSGVCFIGIILLFFLV
;
A
#
# COMPACT_ATOMS: atom_id res chain seq x y z
N MET A 1 27.92 -31.22 53.21
CA MET A 1 26.55 -30.74 52.92
C MET A 1 26.63 -29.94 51.63
N GLU A 2 26.47 -30.62 50.49
CA GLU A 2 26.46 -29.98 49.17
C GLU A 2 25.12 -29.29 48.96
N TYR A 3 25.16 -27.97 48.83
CA TYR A 3 24.01 -27.18 48.44
C TYR A 3 23.73 -27.45 46.96
N GLN A 4 22.74 -28.31 46.69
CA GLN A 4 22.19 -28.47 45.35
C GLN A 4 21.42 -27.18 44.99
N LEU A 5 22.11 -26.28 44.29
CA LEU A 5 21.52 -25.15 43.60
C LEU A 5 20.59 -25.69 42.51
N ASN A 6 19.30 -25.73 42.80
CA ASN A 6 18.25 -26.00 41.82
C ASN A 6 18.33 -24.91 40.73
N HIS A 7 18.89 -25.26 39.57
CA HIS A 7 18.91 -24.41 38.40
C HIS A 7 17.49 -24.40 37.84
N ALA A 8 16.62 -23.54 38.40
CA ALA A 8 15.35 -23.22 37.79
C ALA A 8 15.65 -22.79 36.36
N ASP A 9 15.20 -23.61 35.42
CA ASP A 9 15.43 -23.48 33.99
C ASP A 9 14.89 -22.11 33.53
N TYR A 10 15.77 -21.11 33.47
CA TYR A 10 15.43 -19.76 33.04
C TYR A 10 15.20 -19.80 31.53
N GLN A 11 13.97 -20.14 31.16
CA GLN A 11 13.51 -20.13 29.78
C GLN A 11 13.50 -18.68 29.31
N VAL A 12 14.59 -18.22 28.69
CA VAL A 12 14.63 -16.94 27.99
C VAL A 12 13.43 -16.87 27.04
N PRO A 13 12.53 -15.88 27.17
CA PRO A 13 11.38 -15.78 26.28
C PRO A 13 11.86 -15.74 24.84
N ASN A 14 11.56 -16.77 24.07
CA ASN A 14 11.95 -16.85 22.66
C ASN A 14 11.25 -15.71 21.91
N LYS A 15 11.95 -14.59 21.74
CA LYS A 15 11.42 -13.38 21.09
C LYS A 15 11.32 -13.66 19.59
N ILE A 16 10.18 -14.22 19.16
CA ILE A 16 9.92 -14.50 17.75
C ILE A 16 10.05 -13.20 16.95
N LYS A 17 11.05 -13.16 16.06
CA LYS A 17 11.35 -11.99 15.21
C LYS A 17 10.26 -11.79 14.15
N HIS A 18 10.12 -10.56 13.67
CA HIS A 18 9.19 -10.24 12.58
C HIS A 18 9.74 -10.70 11.22
N SER A 19 8.84 -10.93 10.25
CA SER A 19 9.21 -11.22 8.85
C SER A 19 9.62 -9.94 8.15
N GLY A 20 10.84 -9.87 7.62
CA GLY A 20 11.30 -8.76 6.77
C GLY A 20 10.36 -8.49 5.57
N PRO A 21 9.95 -9.52 4.81
CA PRO A 21 8.98 -9.36 3.71
C PRO A 21 7.61 -8.85 4.19
N GLY A 22 7.17 -9.26 5.39
CA GLY A 22 5.92 -8.79 5.96
C GLY A 22 5.95 -7.29 6.28
N ILE A 23 7.02 -6.80 6.90
CA ILE A 23 7.19 -5.36 7.16
C ILE A 23 7.29 -4.59 5.84
N ALA A 24 8.06 -5.09 4.88
CA ALA A 24 8.20 -4.47 3.57
C ALA A 24 6.85 -4.34 2.86
N SER A 25 6.02 -5.39 2.86
CA SER A 25 4.67 -5.33 2.27
C SER A 25 3.79 -4.25 2.90
N PHE A 26 3.85 -4.11 4.22
CA PHE A 26 3.06 -3.13 4.97
C PHE A 26 3.48 -1.70 4.65
N ILE A 27 4.79 -1.43 4.56
CA ILE A 27 5.29 -0.09 4.23
C ILE A 27 4.98 0.26 2.77
N VAL A 28 5.19 -0.68 1.84
CA VAL A 28 4.96 -0.44 0.40
C VAL A 28 3.48 -0.17 0.12
N VAL A 29 2.54 -0.89 0.75
CA VAL A 29 1.11 -0.60 0.57
C VAL A 29 0.75 0.76 1.16
N LEU A 30 1.34 1.17 2.28
CA LEU A 30 1.09 2.49 2.86
C LEU A 30 1.57 3.61 1.93
N THR A 31 2.75 3.46 1.32
CA THR A 31 3.25 4.39 0.30
C THR A 31 2.36 4.41 -0.94
N SER A 32 1.87 3.26 -1.38
CA SER A 32 0.94 3.16 -2.51
C SER A 32 -0.38 3.89 -2.22
N ILE A 33 -0.95 3.73 -1.02
CA ILE A 33 -2.16 4.44 -0.58
C ILE A 33 -1.94 5.96 -0.63
N LEU A 34 -0.81 6.45 -0.12
CA LEU A 34 -0.48 7.88 -0.20
C LEU A 34 -0.38 8.35 -1.65
N GLY A 35 0.21 7.54 -2.53
CA GLY A 35 0.29 7.84 -3.97
C GLY A 35 -1.09 7.90 -4.64
N TYR A 36 -2.01 7.00 -4.29
CA TYR A 36 -3.40 7.06 -4.78
C TYR A 36 -4.13 8.30 -4.30
N ILE A 37 -4.00 8.66 -3.02
CA ILE A 37 -4.63 9.87 -2.47
C ILE A 37 -4.08 11.11 -3.20
N ALA A 38 -2.76 11.20 -3.39
CA ALA A 38 -2.15 12.31 -4.12
C ALA A 38 -2.65 12.38 -5.56
N ALA A 39 -2.68 11.26 -6.28
CA ALA A 39 -3.21 11.19 -7.64
C ALA A 39 -4.68 11.64 -7.70
N PHE A 40 -5.50 11.18 -6.76
CA PHE A 40 -6.91 11.54 -6.68
C PHE A 40 -7.11 13.04 -6.45
N VAL A 41 -6.35 13.64 -5.54
CA VAL A 41 -6.41 15.10 -5.27
C VAL A 41 -6.02 15.88 -6.53
N ILE A 42 -4.93 15.52 -7.19
CA ILE A 42 -4.47 16.21 -8.43
C ILE A 42 -5.56 16.13 -9.50
N ILE A 43 -6.06 14.92 -9.78
CA ILE A 43 -7.10 14.71 -10.80
C ILE A 43 -8.37 15.48 -10.43
N SER A 44 -8.81 15.42 -9.17
CA SER A 44 -10.03 16.11 -8.71
C SER A 44 -9.94 17.63 -8.85
N THR A 45 -8.79 18.24 -8.52
CA THR A 45 -8.61 19.69 -8.70
C THR A 45 -8.74 20.14 -10.15
N ILE A 46 -8.26 19.31 -11.08
CA ILE A 46 -8.38 19.57 -12.52
C ILE A 46 -9.83 19.43 -12.96
N VAL A 47 -10.50 18.33 -12.57
CA VAL A 47 -11.91 18.08 -12.93
C VAL A 47 -12.82 19.21 -12.48
N VAL A 48 -12.64 19.72 -11.25
CA VAL A 48 -13.43 20.85 -10.74
C VAL A 48 -13.11 22.13 -11.53
N GLY A 49 -11.85 22.36 -11.89
CA GLY A 49 -11.43 23.54 -12.66
C GLY A 49 -12.02 23.61 -14.08
N VAL A 50 -12.34 22.45 -14.67
CA VAL A 50 -12.90 22.36 -16.03
C VAL A 50 -14.40 22.11 -16.06
N MET A 51 -15.06 21.93 -14.90
CA MET A 51 -16.45 21.47 -14.83
C MET A 51 -17.46 22.44 -15.44
N ASP A 52 -17.18 23.75 -15.40
CA ASP A 52 -18.05 24.80 -15.96
C ASP A 52 -17.55 25.31 -17.33
N GLN A 53 -16.52 24.68 -17.92
CA GLN A 53 -15.93 25.11 -19.18
C GLN A 53 -16.59 24.41 -20.38
N SER A 54 -16.66 25.12 -21.52
CA SER A 54 -17.07 24.53 -22.79
C SER A 54 -16.03 23.52 -23.29
N SER A 55 -16.46 22.50 -24.04
CA SER A 55 -15.59 21.40 -24.50
C SER A 55 -14.31 21.88 -25.20
N ASP A 56 -14.38 22.96 -25.99
CA ASP A 56 -13.21 23.53 -26.66
C ASP A 56 -12.19 24.13 -25.68
N ALA A 57 -12.68 24.81 -24.64
CA ALA A 57 -11.84 25.34 -23.57
C ALA A 57 -11.24 24.22 -22.72
N ILE A 58 -11.95 23.10 -22.51
CA ILE A 58 -11.40 21.93 -21.82
C ILE A 58 -10.20 21.37 -22.59
N ILE A 59 -10.32 21.18 -23.91
CA ILE A 59 -9.23 20.62 -24.72
C ILE A 59 -7.98 21.53 -24.68
N GLU A 60 -8.16 22.85 -24.81
CA GLU A 60 -7.06 23.81 -24.69
C GLU A 60 -6.41 23.80 -23.29
N ASN A 61 -7.23 23.69 -22.24
CA ASN A 61 -6.73 23.58 -20.86
C ASN A 61 -6.02 22.25 -20.61
N LEU A 62 -6.49 21.14 -21.17
CA LEU A 62 -5.83 19.83 -21.05
C LEU A 62 -4.45 19.81 -21.72
N GLU A 63 -4.27 20.52 -22.83
CA GLU A 63 -2.97 20.66 -23.49
C GLU A 63 -1.96 21.44 -22.65
N GLN A 64 -2.41 22.43 -21.86
CA GLN A 64 -1.53 23.19 -20.96
C GLN A 64 -1.30 22.51 -19.59
N HIS A 65 -2.23 21.68 -19.12
CA HIS A 65 -2.17 21.12 -17.77
C HIS A 65 -1.36 19.81 -17.71
N SER A 66 -0.04 19.94 -17.53
CA SER A 66 0.87 18.84 -17.18
C SER A 66 0.42 18.01 -15.96
N GLY A 67 -0.45 18.58 -15.11
CA GLY A 67 -1.02 17.92 -13.93
C GLY A 67 -1.82 16.64 -14.23
N ILE A 68 -2.50 16.53 -15.38
CA ILE A 68 -3.21 15.30 -15.77
C ILE A 68 -2.21 14.16 -15.99
N ILE A 69 -1.14 14.43 -16.75
CA ILE A 69 -0.06 13.46 -17.00
C ILE A 69 0.56 13.05 -15.66
N GLY A 70 0.87 14.02 -14.79
CA GLY A 70 1.46 13.77 -13.48
C GLY A 70 0.56 12.90 -12.58
N GLY A 71 -0.73 13.22 -12.49
CA GLY A 71 -1.72 12.46 -11.71
C GLY A 71 -1.91 11.05 -12.25
N GLY A 72 -2.03 10.88 -13.57
CA GLY A 72 -2.14 9.58 -14.21
C GLY A 72 -0.90 8.71 -14.01
N LEU A 73 0.29 9.28 -14.14
CA LEU A 73 1.54 8.55 -13.93
C LEU A 73 1.72 8.12 -12.47
N LEU A 74 1.38 9.00 -11.51
CA LEU A 74 1.33 8.69 -10.08
C LEU A 74 0.37 7.54 -9.78
N PHE A 75 -0.81 7.54 -10.41
CA PHE A 75 -1.79 6.47 -10.26
C PHE A 75 -1.24 5.12 -10.74
N ILE A 76 -0.58 5.08 -11.90
CA ILE A 76 0.03 3.85 -12.45
C ILE A 76 1.17 3.35 -11.55
N ILE A 77 2.08 4.25 -11.10
CA ILE A 77 3.18 3.89 -10.20
C ILE A 77 2.63 3.32 -8.89
N SER A 78 1.58 3.96 -8.34
CA SER A 78 0.89 3.47 -7.13
C SER A 78 0.27 2.10 -7.35
N GLY A 79 -0.29 1.85 -8.54
CA GLY A 79 -0.71 0.53 -9.04
C GLY A 79 0.36 -0.54 -8.92
N ILE A 80 1.53 -0.26 -9.48
CA ILE A 80 2.68 -1.18 -9.47
C ILE A 80 3.16 -1.42 -8.04
N LEU A 81 3.25 -0.37 -7.21
CA LEU A 81 3.61 -0.50 -5.79
C LEU A 81 2.61 -1.37 -5.03
N ASN A 82 1.30 -1.23 -5.30
CA ASN A 82 0.29 -2.07 -4.66
C ASN A 82 0.47 -3.55 -5.03
N LEU A 83 0.80 -3.84 -6.30
CA LEU A 83 1.08 -5.20 -6.76
C LEU A 83 2.32 -5.78 -6.07
N ILE A 84 3.39 -4.99 -5.96
CA ILE A 84 4.61 -5.38 -5.22
C ILE A 84 4.29 -5.66 -3.76
N ALA A 85 3.51 -4.78 -3.11
CA ALA A 85 3.09 -4.96 -1.73
C ALA A 85 2.29 -6.26 -1.54
N LEU A 86 1.37 -6.57 -2.45
CA LEU A 86 0.59 -7.80 -2.43
C LEU A 86 1.49 -9.04 -2.51
N ILE A 87 2.44 -9.06 -3.45
CA ILE A 87 3.40 -10.18 -3.61
C ILE A 87 4.26 -10.34 -2.35
N LEU A 88 4.83 -9.25 -1.84
CA LEU A 88 5.62 -9.28 -0.60
C LEU A 88 4.79 -9.73 0.61
N GLY A 89 3.52 -9.36 0.67
CA GLY A 89 2.60 -9.78 1.73
C GLY A 89 2.36 -11.29 1.70
N ILE A 90 2.12 -11.85 0.51
CA ILE A 90 1.97 -13.31 0.31
C ILE A 90 3.26 -14.05 0.69
N ILE A 91 4.44 -13.57 0.27
CA ILE A 91 5.74 -14.14 0.66
C ILE A 91 5.95 -14.05 2.18
N GLY A 92 5.57 -12.91 2.78
CA GLY A 92 5.62 -12.69 4.22
C GLY A 92 4.71 -13.64 5.01
N LEU A 93 3.56 -14.04 4.42
CA LEU A 93 2.62 -14.99 4.99
C LEU A 93 3.14 -16.44 4.89
N ALA A 94 3.80 -16.78 3.78
CA ALA A 94 4.41 -18.09 3.54
C ALA A 94 5.68 -18.34 4.39
N THR A 95 6.31 -17.29 4.92
CA THR A 95 7.52 -17.42 5.75
C THR A 95 7.21 -18.13 7.09
N ARG A 96 7.89 -19.25 7.36
CA ARG A 96 7.75 -20.05 8.61
C ARG A 96 8.62 -19.43 9.72
N SER A 97 8.20 -19.58 10.99
CA SER A 97 8.90 -19.17 12.22
C SER A 97 9.01 -17.65 12.54
N ARG A 98 8.11 -16.82 12.01
CA ARG A 98 8.12 -15.36 12.25
C ARG A 98 6.72 -14.79 12.51
N LYS A 99 6.64 -13.63 13.15
CA LYS A 99 5.37 -12.92 13.40
C LYS A 99 4.77 -12.43 12.08
N LYS A 100 3.55 -12.88 11.76
CA LYS A 100 2.87 -12.66 10.47
C LYS A 100 1.93 -11.46 10.42
N VAL A 101 1.80 -10.71 11.52
CA VAL A 101 0.84 -9.58 11.65
C VAL A 101 1.02 -8.57 10.51
N PHE A 102 2.25 -8.14 10.23
CA PHE A 102 2.52 -7.16 9.16
C PHE A 102 2.27 -7.71 7.75
N ALA A 103 2.53 -9.00 7.53
CA ALA A 103 2.23 -9.63 6.24
C ALA A 103 0.71 -9.71 6.01
N ILE A 104 -0.05 -10.09 7.04
CA ILE A 104 -1.51 -10.16 6.97
C ILE A 104 -2.10 -8.76 6.73
N LEU A 105 -1.66 -7.75 7.47
CA LEU A 105 -2.11 -6.36 7.28
C LEU A 105 -1.76 -5.84 5.87
N GLY A 106 -0.53 -6.08 5.40
CA GLY A 106 -0.10 -5.71 4.06
C GLY A 106 -0.98 -6.34 2.97
N THR A 107 -1.23 -7.64 3.05
CA THR A 107 -2.08 -8.35 2.09
C THR A 107 -3.54 -7.89 2.13
N ILE A 108 -4.12 -7.70 3.32
CA ILE A 108 -5.51 -7.22 3.46
C ILE A 108 -5.63 -5.81 2.87
N LEU A 109 -4.74 -4.89 3.23
CA LEU A 109 -4.76 -3.53 2.72
C LEU A 109 -4.59 -3.49 1.20
N SER A 110 -3.65 -4.26 0.65
CA SER A 110 -3.46 -4.35 -0.80
C SER A 110 -4.69 -4.92 -1.51
N GLY A 111 -5.31 -5.96 -0.93
CA GLY A 111 -6.53 -6.57 -1.44
C GLY A 111 -7.72 -5.59 -1.42
N VAL A 112 -7.89 -4.84 -0.32
CA VAL A 112 -8.91 -3.79 -0.21
C VAL A 112 -8.66 -2.67 -1.23
N CYS A 113 -7.42 -2.23 -1.42
CA CYS A 113 -7.09 -1.25 -2.46
C CYS A 113 -7.44 -1.77 -3.87
N PHE A 114 -7.11 -3.02 -4.20
CA PHE A 114 -7.49 -3.61 -5.48
C PHE A 114 -9.01 -3.67 -5.67
N ILE A 115 -9.73 -4.15 -4.66
CA ILE A 115 -11.20 -4.19 -4.70
C ILE A 115 -11.80 -2.80 -4.87
N GLY A 116 -11.25 -1.79 -4.18
CA GLY A 116 -11.72 -0.41 -4.25
C GLY A 116 -11.53 0.20 -5.64
N ILE A 117 -10.38 -0.04 -6.28
CA ILE A 117 -10.09 0.43 -7.64
C ILE A 117 -11.03 -0.25 -8.64
N ILE A 118 -11.21 -1.56 -8.54
CA ILE A 118 -12.12 -2.32 -9.41
C ILE A 118 -13.55 -1.79 -9.27
N LEU A 119 -14.03 -1.61 -8.05
CA LEU A 119 -15.38 -1.10 -7.79
C LEU A 119 -15.56 0.33 -8.33
N LEU A 120 -14.56 1.19 -8.18
CA LEU A 120 -14.58 2.54 -8.74
C LEU A 120 -14.66 2.51 -10.28
N PHE A 121 -13.93 1.61 -10.93
CA PHE A 121 -14.00 1.42 -12.38
C PHE A 121 -15.36 0.91 -12.86
N PHE A 122 -16.07 0.11 -12.06
CA PHE A 122 -17.43 -0.33 -12.39
C PHE A 122 -18.52 0.73 -12.11
N LEU A 123 -18.24 1.70 -11.24
CA LEU A 123 -19.16 2.77 -10.87
C LEU A 123 -19.14 3.94 -11.87
N VAL A 124 -17.96 4.23 -12.44
CA VAL A 124 -17.72 5.26 -13.47
C VAL A 124 -18.14 4.75 -14.85
#